data_AF-A0A7V8ZKV8-F1
#
_entry.id   AF-A0A7V8ZKV8-F1
#
_cell.length_a   1.000
_cell.length_b   1.000
_cell.length_c   1.000
_cell.angle_alpha   90.00
_cell.angle_beta   90.00
_cell.angle_gamma   90.00
#
_symmetry.space_group_name_H-M   'P 1'
#
loop_
_entity.id
_entity.type
_entity.pdbx_description
1 polymer ?
#
loop_
_entity_poly.entity_id
_entity_poly.type
_entity_poly.pdbx_seq_one_letter_code
_entity_poly.pdbx_strand_id
1 'polypeptide(L)'
;EATGGETGTTLRTADDTYGYRWMIFEDPDIEDLVVGVNAVSDALAVGGYADRTLCAVFAFDETPSGRVYFIYSYKRGQWYPFVPAGGTQQRNTEKELQLKAKLTGELPVEPELERWFPLWGIPI
;
A
#
# COMPACT_ATOMS: atom_id res chain seq x y z
N GLU A 1 5.28 -0.60 21.56
CA GLU A 1 3.97 -0.26 20.98
C GLU A 1 3.66 1.18 21.35
N ALA A 2 3.40 2.04 20.36
CA ALA A 2 2.91 3.39 20.61
C ALA A 2 1.43 3.39 20.23
N THR A 3 0.56 3.42 21.22
CA THR A 3 -0.89 3.56 21.04
C THR A 3 -1.17 5.01 20.68
N GLY A 4 -1.45 5.27 19.41
CA GLY A 4 -2.13 6.50 18.99
C GLY A 4 -3.53 6.48 19.57
N GLY A 5 -3.72 7.12 20.71
CA GLY A 5 -5.03 7.21 21.35
C GLY A 5 -5.96 8.08 20.51
N GLU A 6 -6.91 7.44 19.83
CA GLU A 6 -8.35 7.81 19.75
C GLU A 6 -9.14 6.91 18.78
N THR A 7 -8.49 6.05 17.98
CA THR A 7 -9.16 5.21 16.96
C THR A 7 -9.12 3.70 17.25
N GLY A 8 -8.21 3.22 18.11
CA GLY A 8 -8.01 1.77 18.30
C GLY A 8 -7.10 1.14 17.24
N THR A 9 -6.63 1.95 16.29
CA THR A 9 -5.63 1.57 15.28
C THR A 9 -4.36 1.09 15.95
N THR A 10 -3.92 -0.12 15.60
CA THR A 10 -2.63 -0.63 16.07
C THR A 10 -1.52 -0.23 15.10
N LEU A 11 -0.35 0.10 15.64
CA LEU A 11 0.85 0.42 14.87
C LEU A 11 1.98 -0.52 15.24
N ARG A 12 2.49 -1.25 14.26
CA ARG A 12 3.71 -2.07 14.37
C ARG A 12 4.70 -1.72 13.28
N THR A 13 5.96 -2.08 13.50
CA THR A 13 7.02 -1.89 12.51
C THR A 13 7.63 -3.23 12.10
N ALA A 14 7.98 -3.38 10.83
CA ALA A 14 8.73 -4.52 10.33
C ALA A 14 9.77 -4.06 9.30
N ASP A 15 10.91 -4.74 9.24
CA ASP A 15 11.92 -4.50 8.21
C ASP A 15 11.82 -5.62 7.16
N ASP A 16 11.89 -5.27 5.86
CA ASP A 16 11.86 -6.25 4.77
C ASP A 16 13.26 -6.72 4.34
N THR A 17 13.30 -7.69 3.43
CA THR A 17 14.54 -8.26 2.91
C THR A 17 15.34 -7.29 2.02
N TYR A 18 14.76 -6.15 1.64
CA TYR A 18 15.38 -5.11 0.83
C TYR A 18 15.88 -3.93 1.68
N GLY A 19 15.72 -3.98 3.01
CA GLY A 19 16.18 -2.97 3.95
C GLY A 19 15.21 -1.79 4.12
N TYR A 20 13.96 -1.91 3.67
CA TYR A 20 12.93 -0.92 3.97
C TYR A 20 12.25 -1.22 5.30
N ARG A 21 11.96 -0.15 6.03
CA ARG A 21 11.13 -0.19 7.24
C ARG A 21 9.69 0.12 6.89
N TRP A 22 8.81 -0.78 7.27
CA TRP A 22 7.37 -0.68 7.14
C TRP A 22 6.76 -0.18 8.44
N MET A 23 5.94 0.87 8.34
CA MET A 23 5.01 1.29 9.39
C MET A 23 3.65 0.68 9.04
N ILE A 24 3.15 -0.20 9.89
CA ILE A 24 2.01 -1.07 9.58
C ILE A 24 0.87 -0.73 10.51
N PHE A 25 -0.24 -0.32 9.92
CA PHE A 25 -1.47 0.03 10.59
C PHE A 25 -2.48 -1.09 10.40
N GLU A 26 -3.19 -1.44 11.47
CA GLU A 26 -4.30 -2.38 11.42
C GLU A 26 -5.50 -1.78 12.15
N ASP A 27 -6.60 -1.66 11.42
CA ASP A 27 -7.88 -1.10 11.86
C ASP A 27 -9.00 -1.63 10.94
N PRO A 28 -10.18 -1.98 11.46
CA PRO A 28 -11.34 -2.27 10.63
C PRO A 28 -11.87 -1.05 9.85
N ASP A 29 -11.58 0.19 10.28
CA ASP A 29 -11.99 1.41 9.61
C ASP A 29 -10.90 1.93 8.66
N ILE A 30 -11.26 2.05 7.37
CA ILE A 30 -10.35 2.57 6.35
C ILE A 30 -10.04 4.05 6.54
N GLU A 31 -10.96 4.85 7.09
CA GLU A 31 -10.76 6.28 7.30
C GLU A 31 -9.62 6.49 8.30
N ASP A 32 -9.60 5.71 9.38
CA ASP A 32 -8.55 5.74 10.39
C ASP A 32 -7.19 5.29 9.82
N LEU A 33 -7.17 4.26 8.97
CA LEU A 33 -5.96 3.84 8.26
C LEU A 33 -5.43 4.95 7.35
N VAL A 34 -6.30 5.63 6.60
CA VAL A 34 -5.92 6.73 5.71
C VAL A 34 -5.35 7.90 6.53
N VAL A 35 -5.96 8.25 7.66
CA VAL A 35 -5.45 9.30 8.56
C VAL A 35 -4.08 8.91 9.11
N GLY A 36 -3.90 7.68 9.59
CA GLY A 36 -2.64 7.18 10.12
C GLY A 36 -1.50 7.21 9.09
N VAL A 37 -1.78 6.74 7.87
CA VAL A 37 -0.82 6.75 6.75
C VAL A 37 -0.42 8.18 6.40
N ASN A 38 -1.37 9.12 6.29
CA ASN A 38 -1.06 10.52 6.01
C ASN A 38 -0.21 11.14 7.12
N ALA A 39 -0.59 10.95 8.40
CA ALA A 39 0.16 11.50 9.53
C ALA A 39 1.62 11.02 9.56
N VAL A 40 1.87 9.72 9.32
CA VAL A 40 3.24 9.20 9.24
C VAL A 40 3.98 9.71 8.01
N SER A 41 3.29 9.85 6.88
CA SER A 41 3.90 10.38 5.64
C SER A 41 4.35 11.82 5.81
N ASP A 42 3.52 12.65 6.45
CA ASP A 42 3.83 14.05 6.76
C ASP A 42 5.00 14.13 7.74
N ALA A 43 5.02 13.30 8.78
CA ALA A 43 6.13 13.24 9.72
C ALA A 43 7.45 12.84 9.04
N LEU A 44 7.42 11.87 8.13
CA LEU A 44 8.58 11.50 7.31
C LEU A 44 9.04 12.65 6.42
N ALA A 45 8.10 13.36 5.79
CA ALA A 45 8.42 14.50 4.94
C ALA A 45 9.06 15.65 5.73
N VAL A 46 8.47 16.05 6.87
CA VAL A 46 9.02 17.06 7.78
C VAL A 46 10.41 16.66 8.29
N GLY A 47 10.63 15.37 8.54
CA GLY A 47 11.93 14.82 8.92
C GLY A 47 12.98 14.75 7.81
N GLY A 48 12.65 15.16 6.58
CA GLY A 48 13.56 15.11 5.42
C GLY A 48 13.68 13.74 4.76
N TYR A 49 12.74 12.83 5.03
CA TYR A 49 12.68 11.47 4.47
C TYR A 49 11.67 11.34 3.32
N ALA A 50 11.10 12.44 2.82
CA ALA A 50 10.14 12.43 1.70
C ALA A 50 10.69 11.64 0.49
N ASP A 51 11.90 11.96 0.02
CA ASP A 51 12.54 11.30 -1.12
C ASP A 51 12.94 9.84 -0.87
N ARG A 52 12.92 9.40 0.40
CA ARG A 52 13.22 8.02 0.82
C ARG A 52 11.96 7.20 1.07
N THR A 53 10.78 7.81 0.99
CA THR A 53 9.49 7.13 1.17
C THR A 53 9.07 6.53 -0.16
N LEU A 54 9.05 5.20 -0.24
CA LEU A 54 8.81 4.48 -1.49
C LEU A 54 7.33 4.53 -1.90
N CYS A 55 6.47 4.04 -1.01
CA CYS A 55 5.05 3.88 -1.27
C CYS A 55 4.23 3.75 0.01
N ALA A 56 2.92 3.97 -0.11
CA ALA A 56 1.93 3.47 0.85
C ALA A 56 1.17 2.30 0.21
N VAL A 57 0.77 1.32 1.02
CA VAL A 57 0.06 0.12 0.56
C VAL A 57 -1.19 -0.08 1.40
N PHE A 58 -2.33 -0.21 0.73
CA PHE A 58 -3.60 -0.58 1.35
C PHE A 58 -3.96 -2.00 0.93
N ALA A 59 -4.13 -2.89 1.90
CA ALA A 59 -4.45 -4.29 1.68
C ALA A 59 -5.95 -4.55 1.86
N PHE A 60 -6.56 -5.23 0.91
CA PHE A 60 -7.94 -5.65 0.95
C PHE A 60 -8.00 -7.17 0.82
N ASP A 61 -8.57 -7.82 1.84
CA ASP A 61 -8.82 -9.25 1.80
C ASP A 61 -10.07 -9.53 0.98
N GLU A 62 -9.92 -10.30 -0.09
CA GLU A 62 -11.02 -10.77 -0.92
C GLU A 62 -11.21 -12.25 -0.65
N THR A 63 -12.24 -12.60 0.12
CA THR A 63 -12.57 -14.00 0.38
C THR A 63 -13.48 -14.52 -0.74
N PRO A 64 -13.20 -15.66 -1.39
CA PRO A 64 -12.09 -16.62 -1.18
C PRO A 64 -10.85 -16.36 -2.06
N SER A 65 -10.85 -15.27 -2.82
CA SER A 65 -10.01 -15.01 -3.99
C SER A 65 -8.62 -14.41 -3.73
N GLY A 66 -8.20 -14.29 -2.46
CA GLY A 66 -6.86 -13.83 -2.07
C GLY A 66 -6.84 -12.38 -1.60
N ARG A 67 -5.74 -11.67 -1.84
CA ARG A 67 -5.55 -10.29 -1.37
C ARG A 67 -5.29 -9.35 -2.53
N VAL A 68 -5.84 -8.14 -2.46
CA VAL A 68 -5.60 -7.05 -3.41
C VAL A 68 -4.85 -5.95 -2.68
N TYR A 69 -3.75 -5.49 -3.28
CA TYR A 69 -2.99 -4.35 -2.78
C TYR A 69 -3.21 -3.14 -3.67
N PHE A 70 -3.55 -2.00 -3.07
CA PHE A 70 -3.49 -0.70 -3.73
C PHE A 70 -2.26 0.04 -3.28
N ILE A 71 -1.36 0.29 -4.24
CA ILE A 71 -0.06 0.88 -3.97
C ILE A 71 -0.06 2.32 -4.47
N TYR A 72 0.23 3.25 -3.58
CA TYR A 72 0.46 4.66 -3.90
C TYR A 72 1.96 4.94 -3.98
N SER A 73 2.44 5.40 -5.14
CA SER A 73 3.84 5.78 -5.33
C SER A 73 4.05 7.26 -5.00
N TYR A 74 4.77 7.56 -3.92
CA TYR A 74 5.09 8.96 -3.55
C TYR A 74 5.90 9.68 -4.62
N LYS A 75 6.80 8.97 -5.29
CA LYS A 75 7.63 9.53 -6.38
C LYS A 75 6.79 10.06 -7.54
N ARG A 76 5.59 9.51 -7.77
CA ARG A 76 4.77 9.78 -8.96
C ARG A 76 3.41 10.38 -8.66
N GLY A 77 2.95 10.28 -7.41
CA GLY A 77 1.60 10.69 -7.03
C GLY A 77 0.52 9.86 -7.71
N GLN A 78 0.79 8.56 -7.96
CA GLN A 78 -0.09 7.67 -8.72
C GLN A 78 -0.33 6.34 -8.00
N TRP A 79 -1.51 5.77 -8.25
CA TRP A 79 -1.96 4.50 -7.71
C TRP A 79 -1.81 3.38 -8.73
N TYR A 80 -1.55 2.16 -8.27
CA TYR A 80 -1.75 0.96 -9.07
C TYR A 80 -2.15 -0.24 -8.20
N PRO A 81 -3.04 -1.11 -8.70
CA PRO A 81 -3.33 -2.39 -8.06
C PRO A 81 -2.19 -3.37 -8.29
N PHE A 82 -1.95 -4.21 -7.29
CA PHE A 82 -1.11 -5.38 -7.36
C PHE A 82 -1.84 -6.57 -6.73
N VAL A 83 -1.94 -7.66 -7.47
CA VAL A 83 -2.73 -8.83 -7.06
C VAL A 83 -1.84 -10.07 -7.14
N PRO A 84 -1.32 -10.59 -6.01
CA PRO A 84 -0.58 -11.84 -6.01
C PRO A 84 -1.45 -13.01 -6.49
N ALA A 85 -0.82 -13.95 -7.18
CA ALA A 85 -1.37 -15.25 -7.54
C ALA A 85 -0.67 -16.35 -6.74
N GLY A 86 -1.24 -17.56 -6.71
CA GLY A 86 -0.80 -18.66 -5.84
C GLY A 86 0.60 -19.26 -6.11
N GLY A 87 1.35 -18.75 -7.09
CA GLY A 87 2.71 -19.20 -7.41
C GLY A 87 3.80 -18.25 -6.92
N THR A 88 5.05 -18.73 -6.84
CA THR A 88 6.20 -17.91 -6.44
C THR A 88 6.36 -16.70 -7.35
N GLN A 89 6.19 -15.50 -6.78
CA GLN A 89 6.28 -14.22 -7.50
C GLN A 89 5.39 -14.15 -8.75
N GLN A 90 4.21 -14.77 -8.68
CA GLN A 90 3.20 -14.68 -9.73
C GLN A 90 2.13 -13.66 -9.36
N ARG A 91 1.64 -12.92 -10.36
CA ARG A 91 0.58 -11.92 -10.21
C ARG A 91 -0.61 -12.25 -11.11
N ASN A 92 -1.80 -11.83 -10.71
CA ASN A 92 -3.01 -11.92 -11.50
C ASN A 92 -3.18 -10.63 -12.33
N THR A 93 -2.48 -10.57 -13.46
CA THR A 93 -2.49 -9.42 -14.37
C THR A 93 -3.90 -9.11 -14.91
N GLU A 94 -4.72 -10.13 -15.16
CA GLU A 94 -6.08 -9.92 -15.65
C GLU A 94 -6.90 -9.10 -14.65
N LYS A 95 -6.85 -9.49 -13.37
CA LYS A 95 -7.54 -8.79 -12.29
C LYS A 95 -6.97 -7.39 -12.05
N GLU A 96 -5.65 -7.23 -12.12
CA GLU A 96 -4.98 -5.93 -12.07
C GLU A 96 -5.51 -4.96 -13.16
N LEU A 97 -5.69 -5.44 -14.40
CA LEU A 97 -6.24 -4.64 -15.51
C LEU A 97 -7.75 -4.35 -15.34
N GLN A 98 -8.52 -5.29 -14.81
CA GLN A 98 -9.93 -5.05 -14.48
C GLN A 98 -10.08 -3.97 -13.41
N LEU A 99 -9.24 -4.00 -12.36
CA LEU A 99 -9.20 -2.96 -11.34
C LEU A 99 -8.77 -1.61 -11.91
N LYS A 100 -7.77 -1.58 -12.81
CA LYS A 100 -7.38 -0.37 -13.55
C LYS A 100 -8.60 0.30 -14.18
N ALA A 101 -9.37 -0.48 -14.94
CA ALA A 101 -10.52 0.03 -15.68
C ALA A 101 -11.61 0.59 -14.75
N LYS A 102 -11.84 -0.05 -13.60
CA LYS A 102 -12.83 0.40 -12.61
C LYS A 102 -12.41 1.67 -11.86
N LEU A 103 -11.11 1.86 -11.62
CA LEU A 103 -10.59 2.98 -10.84
C LEU A 103 -10.21 4.19 -11.68
N THR A 104 -10.08 4.00 -12.99
CA THR A 104 -9.82 5.09 -13.92
C THR A 104 -10.98 6.08 -13.88
N GLY A 105 -10.70 7.32 -13.48
CA GLY A 105 -11.70 8.38 -13.27
C GLY A 105 -11.98 8.70 -11.81
N GLU A 106 -11.75 7.74 -10.91
CA GLU A 106 -11.90 7.91 -9.45
C GLU A 106 -10.56 8.27 -8.78
N LEU A 107 -9.46 7.68 -9.26
CA LEU A 107 -8.11 7.87 -8.72
C LEU A 107 -7.10 8.16 -9.83
N PRO A 108 -5.98 8.86 -9.51
CA PRO A 108 -4.87 9.02 -10.44
C PRO A 108 -4.11 7.69 -10.58
N VAL A 109 -4.61 6.80 -11.43
CA VAL A 109 -4.02 5.48 -11.69
C VAL A 109 -2.83 5.62 -12.64
N GLU A 110 -1.73 4.91 -12.36
CA GLU A 110 -0.54 4.86 -13.21
C GLU A 110 -0.89 4.24 -14.59
N PRO A 111 -0.76 5.01 -15.69
CA PRO A 111 -1.08 4.50 -17.02
C PRO A 111 -0.07 3.46 -17.53
N GLU A 112 1.22 3.58 -17.19
CA GLU A 112 2.31 2.73 -17.69
C GLU A 112 2.46 1.46 -16.85
N LEU A 113 2.06 0.31 -17.40
CA LEU A 113 2.09 -0.98 -16.69
C LEU A 113 3.51 -1.41 -16.28
N GLU A 114 4.54 -0.97 -17.00
CA GLU A 114 5.95 -1.25 -16.66
C GLU A 114 6.37 -0.58 -15.34
N ARG A 115 5.61 0.43 -14.89
CA ARG A 115 5.81 1.11 -13.60
C ARG A 115 5.03 0.46 -12.47
N TRP A 116 4.30 -0.61 -12.75
CA TRP A 116 3.58 -1.38 -11.73
C TRP A 116 4.55 -2.38 -11.12
N PHE A 117 5.34 -1.87 -10.17
CA PHE A 117 6.33 -2.67 -9.48
C PHE A 117 5.64 -3.62 -8.50
N PRO A 118 5.78 -4.94 -8.69
CA PRO A 118 5.22 -5.89 -7.75
C PRO A 118 5.96 -5.82 -6.42
N LEU A 119 5.21 -5.81 -5.32
CA LEU A 119 5.76 -5.80 -3.96
C LEU A 119 5.64 -7.20 -3.36
N TRP A 120 6.70 -7.98 -3.47
CA TRP A 120 6.75 -9.33 -2.91
C TRP A 120 7.18 -9.30 -1.44
N GLY A 121 6.52 -10.11 -0.60
CA GLY A 121 6.89 -10.23 0.81
C GLY A 121 6.49 -9.04 1.68
N ILE A 122 5.39 -8.36 1.33
CA ILE A 122 4.84 -7.26 2.14
C ILE A 122 4.48 -7.79 3.54
N PRO A 123 4.98 -7.19 4.64
CA PRO A 123 4.84 -7.73 6.00
C PRO A 123 3.48 -7.46 6.67
N ILE A 124 2.39 -7.46 5.90
CA ILE A 124 0.99 -7.26 6.32
C ILE A 124 0.15 -8.49 6.05
#